data_AF-A0A2C9K0R8-F1
#
_entry.id   AF-A0A2C9K0R8-F1
#
_cell.length_a   1.000
_cell.length_b   1.000
_cell.length_c   1.000
_cell.angle_alpha   90.00
_cell.angle_beta   90.00
_cell.angle_gamma   90.00
#
_symmetry.space_group_name_H-M   'P 1'
#
loop_
_entity.id
_entity.type
_entity.pdbx_description
1 polymer ?
#
loop_
_entity_poly.entity_id
_entity_poly.type
_entity_poly.pdbx_seq_one_letter_code
_entity_poly.pdbx_strand_id
1 'polypeptide(L)'
;MLQLHGLNLQKLHLPLTDILLMYHSPSVFDAQAEHSHAMEHYDKLNTEQKHAIDTVLDAAYTDSHLRQTCFFLNGPAGTGKNFVYKTLIHTIRARGDIPITVASTGIAATLLPGGRTAHSVFKIPLKLTATSTCNVIPISQDVQHILQSKLIIWDEAPMTHAYAFQAVDRLLRVRHPFGRKTILLGGDFQQILPVILHGSRALTVASCINRQPLWRHMHVLTLTTNMRALPDEQHFAKWLFEVGDGTNGTPVTLPSHCFPVHSDPIQQLYGDLDFSTVIFEQLSTRAILSVTNEDSLHLNEQVLKPIPTDEVTYTSVDSIVTDDPADRSNFIPRRIS
;
A
#
# COMPACT_ATOMS: atom_id res chain seq x y z
N MET A 1 -14.26 -3.54 -18.03
CA MET A 1 -15.53 -4.32 -18.00
C MET A 1 -16.74 -3.45 -18.32
N LEU A 2 -16.94 -2.28 -17.69
CA LEU A 2 -18.02 -1.33 -18.02
C LEU A 2 -18.05 -0.87 -19.49
N GLN A 3 -16.89 -0.53 -20.07
CA GLN A 3 -16.78 -0.12 -21.48
C GLN A 3 -17.08 -1.24 -22.48
N LEU A 4 -16.82 -2.51 -22.12
CA LEU A 4 -17.13 -3.68 -22.98
C LEU A 4 -18.64 -3.89 -23.16
N HIS A 5 -19.45 -3.33 -22.26
CA HIS A 5 -20.92 -3.40 -22.30
C HIS A 5 -21.58 -2.03 -22.54
N GLY A 6 -20.82 -1.01 -22.97
CA GLY A 6 -21.37 0.32 -23.27
C GLY A 6 -21.93 1.09 -22.07
N LEU A 7 -21.58 0.67 -20.85
CA LEU A 7 -21.97 1.29 -19.59
C LEU A 7 -20.88 2.25 -19.09
N ASN A 8 -21.29 3.34 -18.46
CA ASN A 8 -20.42 4.29 -17.77
C ASN A 8 -21.02 4.63 -16.39
N LEU A 9 -20.25 5.28 -15.52
CA LEU A 9 -20.67 5.58 -14.15
C LEU A 9 -21.97 6.41 -14.12
N GLN A 10 -22.13 7.35 -15.06
CA GLN A 10 -23.33 8.16 -15.23
C GLN A 10 -24.57 7.31 -15.57
N LYS A 11 -24.44 6.32 -16.46
CA LYS A 11 -25.52 5.39 -16.84
C LYS A 11 -25.93 4.45 -15.72
N LEU A 12 -25.08 4.27 -14.70
CA LEU A 12 -25.35 3.43 -13.54
C LEU A 12 -25.79 4.23 -12.31
N HIS A 13 -26.01 5.55 -12.45
CA HIS A 13 -26.31 6.45 -11.33
C HIS A 13 -25.31 6.33 -10.17
N LEU A 14 -24.06 5.95 -10.48
CA LEU A 14 -22.98 5.91 -9.50
C LEU A 14 -22.42 7.33 -9.35
N PRO A 15 -22.00 7.73 -8.13
CA PRO A 15 -21.31 9.00 -7.97
C PRO A 15 -20.14 9.05 -8.94
N LEU A 16 -20.02 10.15 -9.66
CA LEU A 16 -18.81 10.50 -10.39
C LEU A 16 -17.72 10.76 -9.34
N THR A 17 -17.16 9.71 -8.76
CA THR A 17 -15.84 9.82 -8.16
C THR A 17 -14.91 10.34 -9.23
N ASP A 18 -14.03 11.27 -8.89
CA ASP A 18 -12.91 11.72 -9.71
C ASP A 18 -11.92 10.56 -9.94
N ILE A 19 -12.37 9.47 -10.58
CA ILE A 19 -11.53 8.39 -11.08
C ILE A 19 -10.57 8.92 -12.16
N LEU A 20 -10.85 10.13 -12.68
CA LEU A 20 -9.92 10.90 -13.50
C LEU A 20 -8.60 11.25 -12.78
N LEU A 21 -8.56 11.29 -11.45
CA LEU A 21 -7.29 11.43 -10.70
C LEU A 21 -6.44 10.14 -10.71
N MET A 22 -7.04 8.97 -10.97
CA MET A 22 -6.32 7.70 -11.05
C MET A 22 -5.72 7.42 -12.43
N TYR A 23 -6.20 8.12 -13.47
CA TYR A 23 -5.72 8.08 -14.84
C TYR A 23 -5.10 9.42 -15.25
N HIS A 24 -4.20 9.94 -14.44
CA HIS A 24 -3.26 10.90 -15.00
C HIS A 24 -2.30 10.15 -15.95
N SER A 25 -2.60 10.23 -17.26
CA SER A 25 -1.56 10.44 -18.28
C SER A 25 -0.56 11.45 -17.72
N PRO A 26 0.77 11.27 -17.94
CA PRO A 26 1.80 12.00 -17.21
C PRO A 26 1.47 13.48 -17.21
N SER A 27 0.98 13.95 -16.06
CA SER A 27 0.77 15.37 -15.87
C SER A 27 2.15 15.97 -16.05
N VAL A 28 2.24 16.95 -16.93
CA VAL A 28 3.34 17.91 -16.91
C VAL A 28 3.30 18.47 -15.50
N PHE A 29 4.11 17.91 -14.60
CA PHE A 29 4.19 18.40 -13.24
C PHE A 29 4.85 19.76 -13.32
N ASP A 30 4.31 20.73 -12.59
CA ASP A 30 4.98 22.02 -12.46
C ASP A 30 6.25 21.80 -11.64
N ALA A 31 7.39 21.78 -12.33
CA ALA A 31 8.70 21.55 -11.72
C ALA A 31 8.99 22.57 -10.59
N GLN A 32 8.45 23.79 -10.68
CA GLN A 32 8.63 24.82 -9.67
C GLN A 32 7.78 24.52 -8.42
N ALA A 33 6.55 24.06 -8.60
CA ALA A 33 5.70 23.63 -7.49
C ALA A 33 6.28 22.38 -6.80
N GLU A 34 6.73 21.39 -7.58
CA GLU A 34 7.40 20.19 -7.07
C GLU A 34 8.69 20.54 -6.31
N HIS A 35 9.48 21.49 -6.80
CA HIS A 35 10.67 21.98 -6.10
C HIS A 35 10.30 22.64 -4.76
N SER A 36 9.25 23.46 -4.74
CA SER A 36 8.78 24.14 -3.54
C SER A 36 8.31 23.14 -2.48
N HIS A 37 7.51 22.14 -2.87
CA HIS A 37 7.12 21.05 -1.98
C HIS A 37 8.34 20.25 -1.48
N ALA A 38 9.29 19.93 -2.36
CA ALA A 38 10.49 19.19 -1.96
C ALA A 38 11.30 19.94 -0.88
N MET A 39 11.52 21.25 -1.06
CA MET A 39 12.24 22.08 -0.10
C MET A 39 11.49 22.20 1.24
N GLU A 40 10.20 22.52 1.20
CA GLU A 40 9.39 22.64 2.41
C GLU A 40 9.36 21.32 3.21
N HIS A 41 9.24 20.20 2.51
CA HIS A 41 9.29 18.89 3.14
C HIS A 41 10.66 18.61 3.74
N TYR A 42 11.73 18.88 2.98
CA TYR A 42 13.10 18.56 3.38
C TYR A 42 13.51 19.31 4.67
N ASP A 43 13.09 20.56 4.83
CA ASP A 43 13.39 21.36 6.02
C ASP A 43 12.76 20.78 7.30
N LYS A 44 11.64 20.08 7.18
CA LYS A 44 10.91 19.45 8.29
C LYS A 44 11.44 18.06 8.68
N LEU A 45 12.36 17.49 7.90
CA LEU A 45 12.88 16.15 8.14
C LEU A 45 13.82 16.10 9.34
N ASN A 46 13.77 15.00 10.08
CA ASN A 46 14.80 14.68 11.07
C ASN A 46 16.08 14.14 10.40
N THR A 47 17.15 13.95 11.18
CA THR A 47 18.46 13.54 10.66
C THR A 47 18.44 12.16 9.99
N GLU A 48 17.70 11.19 10.52
CA GLU A 48 17.60 9.83 9.95
C GLU A 48 16.90 9.85 8.58
N GLN A 49 15.84 10.64 8.47
CA GLN A 49 15.07 10.83 7.25
C GLN A 49 15.89 11.57 6.18
N LYS A 50 16.62 12.63 6.55
CA LYS A 50 17.55 13.33 5.64
C LYS A 50 18.62 12.37 5.12
N HIS A 51 19.25 11.62 6.02
CA HIS A 51 20.26 10.63 5.64
C HIS A 51 19.71 9.59 4.65
N ALA A 52 18.50 9.08 4.88
CA ALA A 52 17.87 8.13 3.96
C ALA A 52 17.61 8.76 2.58
N ILE A 53 17.11 9.99 2.54
CA ILE A 53 16.82 10.72 1.31
C ILE A 53 18.10 11.00 0.52
N ASP A 54 19.10 11.57 1.19
CA ASP A 54 20.37 11.94 0.56
C ASP A 54 21.07 10.70 -0.01
N THR A 55 21.05 9.58 0.72
CA THR A 55 21.62 8.30 0.26
C THR A 55 20.91 7.76 -0.98
N VAL A 56 19.58 7.79 -1.00
CA VAL A 56 18.80 7.30 -2.15
C VAL A 56 18.95 8.22 -3.37
N LEU A 57 18.96 9.54 -3.17
CA LEU A 57 19.17 10.50 -4.25
C LEU A 57 20.58 10.41 -4.82
N ASP A 58 21.60 10.27 -3.97
CA ASP A 58 22.98 10.08 -4.41
C ASP A 58 23.13 8.81 -5.27
N ALA A 59 22.44 7.73 -4.92
CA ALA A 59 22.39 6.52 -5.74
C ALA A 59 21.61 6.71 -7.06
N ALA A 60 20.57 7.54 -7.07
CA ALA A 60 19.75 7.80 -8.26
C ALA A 60 20.42 8.72 -9.29
N TYR A 61 21.32 9.60 -8.86
CA TYR A 61 21.88 10.66 -9.72
C TYR A 61 23.35 10.52 -10.07
N THR A 62 24.11 9.76 -9.30
CA THR A 62 25.55 9.64 -9.53
C THR A 62 25.88 8.30 -10.17
N ASP A 63 26.47 8.33 -11.35
CA ASP A 63 26.84 7.12 -12.09
C ASP A 63 28.13 6.52 -11.51
N SER A 64 27.99 5.40 -10.80
CA SER A 64 29.12 4.59 -10.35
C SER A 64 28.75 3.13 -10.36
N HIS A 65 29.55 2.33 -11.07
CA HIS A 65 29.35 0.89 -11.20
C HIS A 65 29.49 0.09 -9.89
N LEU A 66 30.01 0.73 -8.84
CA LEU A 66 30.23 0.13 -7.51
C LEU A 66 29.14 0.51 -6.50
N ARG A 67 28.22 1.42 -6.84
CA ARG A 67 27.25 1.93 -5.88
C ARG A 67 26.07 0.99 -5.69
N GLN A 68 25.58 0.99 -4.45
CA GLN A 68 24.38 0.30 -4.06
C GLN A 68 23.15 1.03 -4.61
N THR A 69 22.26 0.30 -5.28
CA THR A 69 21.02 0.87 -5.87
C THR A 69 19.76 0.29 -5.26
N CYS A 70 19.86 -0.74 -4.42
CA CYS A 70 18.73 -1.42 -3.81
C CYS A 70 18.70 -1.09 -2.31
N PHE A 71 17.61 -0.48 -1.86
CA PHE A 71 17.43 -0.02 -0.50
C PHE A 71 16.15 -0.61 0.11
N PHE A 72 16.18 -0.81 1.42
CA PHE A 72 15.01 -1.06 2.23
C PHE A 72 14.91 0.00 3.33
N LEU A 73 13.85 0.82 3.31
CA LEU A 73 13.52 1.76 4.38
C LEU A 73 12.74 1.03 5.47
N ASN A 74 13.47 0.58 6.49
CA ASN A 74 12.89 0.04 7.70
C ASN A 74 12.43 1.20 8.59
N GLY A 75 11.15 1.26 8.89
CA GLY A 75 10.64 2.28 9.78
C GLY A 75 9.37 1.78 10.43
N PRO A 76 9.29 1.73 11.76
CA PRO A 76 8.05 1.38 12.44
C PRO A 76 6.90 2.35 12.16
N ALA A 77 5.72 2.05 12.67
CA ALA A 77 4.58 2.96 12.59
C ALA A 77 4.93 4.33 13.20
N GLY A 78 4.56 5.42 12.52
CA GLY A 78 4.78 6.78 13.01
C GLY A 78 6.15 7.39 12.76
N THR A 79 7.13 6.67 12.18
CA THR A 79 8.49 7.23 11.92
C THR A 79 8.60 8.11 10.68
N GLY A 80 7.48 8.36 9.99
CA GLY A 80 7.45 9.27 8.83
C GLY A 80 7.92 8.67 7.50
N LYS A 81 7.90 7.34 7.31
CA LYS A 81 8.23 6.69 6.02
C LYS A 81 7.55 7.33 4.82
N ASN A 82 6.24 7.57 4.90
CA ASN A 82 5.49 8.20 3.82
C ASN A 82 5.98 9.64 3.54
N PHE A 83 6.40 10.38 4.57
CA PHE A 83 6.98 11.71 4.40
C PHE A 83 8.32 11.64 3.65
N VAL A 84 9.14 10.61 3.92
CA VAL A 84 10.37 10.33 3.14
C VAL A 84 10.04 10.04 1.68
N TYR A 85 9.08 9.16 1.40
CA TYR A 85 8.68 8.84 0.03
C TYR A 85 8.18 10.08 -0.71
N LYS A 86 7.29 10.88 -0.11
CA LYS A 86 6.77 12.11 -0.70
C LYS A 86 7.89 13.09 -1.05
N THR A 87 8.84 13.28 -0.13
CA THR A 87 9.98 14.18 -0.37
C THR A 87 10.84 13.70 -1.54
N LEU A 88 11.11 12.39 -1.64
CA LEU A 88 11.82 11.80 -2.78
C LEU A 88 11.04 12.01 -4.08
N ILE A 89 9.74 11.74 -4.09
CA ILE A 89 8.88 11.89 -5.26
C ILE A 89 8.92 13.33 -5.78
N HIS A 90 8.71 14.30 -4.89
CA HIS A 90 8.77 15.73 -5.24
C HIS A 90 10.16 16.14 -5.75
N THR A 91 11.23 15.66 -5.11
CA THR A 91 12.60 15.96 -5.52
C THR A 91 12.94 15.41 -6.92
N ILE A 92 12.51 14.18 -7.23
CA ILE A 92 12.72 13.57 -8.55
C ILE A 92 11.92 14.34 -9.62
N ARG A 93 10.64 14.66 -9.36
CA ARG A 93 9.80 15.40 -10.29
C ARG A 93 10.28 16.84 -10.53
N ALA A 94 10.77 17.51 -9.50
CA ALA A 94 11.37 18.84 -9.60
C ALA A 94 12.57 18.89 -10.56
N ARG A 95 13.27 17.76 -10.74
CA ARG A 95 14.38 17.61 -11.70
C ARG A 95 13.94 17.20 -13.11
N GLY A 96 12.62 17.06 -13.34
CA GLY A 96 12.06 16.60 -14.62
C GLY A 96 12.18 15.09 -14.85
N ASP A 97 12.56 14.32 -13.82
CA ASP A 97 12.69 12.86 -13.89
C ASP A 97 11.41 12.15 -13.43
N ILE A 98 11.31 10.85 -13.72
CA ILE A 98 10.13 10.04 -13.44
C ILE A 98 10.37 9.15 -12.20
N PRO A 99 9.66 9.38 -11.08
CA PRO A 99 9.54 8.38 -10.03
C PRO A 99 8.39 7.41 -10.33
N ILE A 100 8.58 6.13 -10.05
CA ILE A 100 7.49 5.16 -9.99
C ILE A 100 7.16 4.90 -8.53
N THR A 101 5.89 5.07 -8.19
CA THR A 101 5.37 4.91 -6.83
C THR A 101 4.37 3.79 -6.81
N VAL A 102 4.75 2.69 -6.15
CA VAL A 102 3.87 1.54 -5.98
C VAL A 102 3.68 1.17 -4.52
N ALA A 103 2.59 0.48 -4.24
CA ALA A 103 2.40 -0.18 -2.96
C ALA A 103 1.85 -1.60 -3.14
N SER A 104 1.96 -2.41 -2.09
CA SER A 104 1.43 -3.79 -2.08
C SER A 104 -0.10 -3.84 -2.09
N THR A 105 -0.79 -2.85 -1.48
CA THR A 105 -2.26 -2.77 -1.43
C THR A 105 -2.79 -1.50 -2.11
N GLY A 106 -4.08 -1.51 -2.46
CA GLY A 106 -4.74 -0.35 -3.08
C GLY A 106 -4.79 0.85 -2.14
N ILE A 107 -5.14 0.65 -0.86
CA ILE A 107 -5.23 1.72 0.13
C ILE A 107 -3.85 2.35 0.40
N ALA A 108 -2.78 1.55 0.52
CA ALA A 108 -1.44 2.11 0.69
C ALA A 108 -1.00 2.91 -0.55
N ALA A 109 -1.41 2.48 -1.75
CA ALA A 109 -1.08 3.19 -2.98
C ALA A 109 -1.71 4.59 -3.03
N THR A 110 -2.93 4.79 -2.51
CA THR A 110 -3.59 6.12 -2.52
C THR A 110 -2.88 7.14 -1.64
N LEU A 111 -2.05 6.70 -0.69
CA LEU A 111 -1.29 7.56 0.20
C LEU A 111 -0.02 8.15 -0.46
N LEU A 112 0.36 7.64 -1.64
CA LEU A 112 1.53 8.07 -2.41
C LEU A 112 1.09 8.95 -3.60
N PRO A 113 1.77 10.09 -3.87
CA PRO A 113 1.48 10.92 -5.04
C PRO A 113 1.63 10.16 -6.37
N GLY A 114 0.51 9.90 -7.05
CA GLY A 114 0.48 9.08 -8.28
C GLY A 114 0.65 7.57 -8.03
N GLY A 115 0.41 7.12 -6.79
CA GLY A 115 0.57 5.74 -6.39
C GLY A 115 -0.40 4.78 -7.08
N ARG A 116 0.12 3.62 -7.46
CA ARG A 116 -0.66 2.49 -8.00
C ARG A 116 -0.24 1.19 -7.31
N THR A 117 -1.04 0.14 -7.39
CA THR A 117 -0.58 -1.16 -6.88
C THR A 117 0.57 -1.69 -7.74
N ALA A 118 1.54 -2.36 -7.12
CA ALA A 118 2.67 -2.95 -7.84
C ALA A 118 2.20 -3.96 -8.90
N HIS A 119 1.15 -4.73 -8.59
CA HIS A 119 0.50 -5.63 -9.53
C HIS A 119 -0.01 -4.90 -10.78
N SER A 120 -0.58 -3.70 -10.64
CA SER A 120 -1.10 -2.91 -11.76
C SER A 120 0.01 -2.31 -12.62
N VAL A 121 1.08 -1.78 -12.02
CA VAL A 121 2.18 -1.15 -12.76
C VAL A 121 3.03 -2.18 -13.49
N PHE A 122 3.48 -3.22 -12.79
CA PHE A 122 4.36 -4.24 -13.36
C PHE A 122 3.62 -5.43 -13.97
N LYS A 123 2.28 -5.41 -14.03
CA LYS A 123 1.46 -6.53 -14.52
C LYS A 123 1.86 -7.87 -13.88
N ILE A 124 2.05 -7.86 -12.56
CA ILE A 124 2.44 -9.05 -11.79
C ILE A 124 1.26 -10.02 -11.77
N PRO A 125 1.44 -11.31 -12.13
CA PRO A 125 0.38 -12.30 -12.04
C PRO A 125 -0.14 -12.46 -10.60
N LEU A 126 -1.44 -12.64 -10.44
CA LEU A 126 -2.05 -12.88 -9.13
C LEU A 126 -1.62 -14.24 -8.53
N LYS A 127 -1.45 -15.26 -9.38
CA LYS A 127 -0.90 -16.55 -9.00
C LYS A 127 0.61 -16.54 -9.20
N LEU A 128 1.35 -16.44 -8.10
CA LEU A 128 2.81 -16.37 -8.10
C LEU A 128 3.46 -17.74 -7.90
N THR A 129 4.50 -17.99 -8.67
CA THR A 129 5.42 -19.12 -8.55
C THR A 129 6.86 -18.61 -8.61
N ALA A 130 7.83 -19.47 -8.30
CA ALA A 130 9.25 -19.12 -8.35
C ALA A 130 9.70 -18.64 -9.73
N THR A 131 9.00 -19.06 -10.80
CA THR A 131 9.29 -18.75 -12.20
C THR A 131 8.40 -17.66 -12.79
N SER A 132 7.45 -17.09 -12.04
CA SER A 132 6.55 -16.04 -12.54
C SER A 132 7.30 -14.85 -13.13
N THR A 133 6.78 -14.31 -14.22
CA THR A 133 7.28 -13.08 -14.86
C THR A 133 6.19 -12.04 -14.92
N CYS A 134 6.58 -10.78 -15.05
CA CYS A 134 5.67 -9.67 -15.28
C CYS A 134 5.07 -9.73 -16.70
N ASN A 135 3.76 -9.61 -16.83
CA ASN A 135 3.05 -9.68 -18.11
C ASN A 135 2.94 -8.30 -18.78
N VAL A 136 4.06 -7.58 -18.88
CA VAL A 136 4.05 -6.22 -19.44
C VAL A 136 4.13 -6.27 -20.96
N ILE A 137 3.30 -5.47 -21.63
CA ILE A 137 3.31 -5.33 -23.09
C ILE A 137 4.47 -4.41 -23.48
N PRO A 138 5.47 -4.86 -24.29
CA PRO A 138 6.71 -4.12 -24.53
C PRO A 138 6.56 -2.69 -25.08
N ILE A 139 5.44 -2.39 -25.75
CA ILE A 139 5.18 -1.10 -26.43
C ILE A 139 4.23 -0.21 -25.59
N SER A 140 3.84 -0.65 -24.39
CA SER A 140 2.94 0.15 -23.55
C SER A 140 3.65 1.36 -22.93
N GLN A 141 2.88 2.41 -22.65
CA GLN A 141 3.36 3.57 -21.89
C GLN A 141 3.90 3.17 -20.51
N ASP A 142 3.25 2.20 -19.83
CA ASP A 142 3.71 1.66 -18.55
C ASP A 142 5.16 1.15 -18.63
N VAL A 143 5.55 0.43 -19.71
CA VAL A 143 6.94 -0.04 -19.90
C VAL A 143 7.89 1.13 -20.11
N GLN A 144 7.51 2.10 -20.95
CA GLN A 144 8.36 3.27 -21.20
C GLN A 144 8.65 4.03 -19.91
N HIS A 145 7.64 4.21 -19.06
CA HIS A 145 7.80 4.84 -17.75
C HIS A 145 8.72 4.01 -16.84
N ILE A 146 8.57 2.68 -16.83
CA ILE A 146 9.47 1.78 -16.08
C ILE A 146 10.92 1.94 -16.57
N LEU A 147 11.15 1.95 -17.88
CA LEU A 147 12.48 2.08 -18.47
C LEU A 147 13.10 3.46 -18.21
N GLN A 148 12.32 4.53 -18.26
CA GLN A 148 12.77 5.90 -18.03
C GLN A 148 12.84 6.29 -16.54
N SER A 149 12.22 5.50 -15.66
CA SER A 149 12.18 5.81 -14.23
C SER A 149 13.56 5.92 -13.61
N LYS A 150 13.71 6.94 -12.76
CA LYS A 150 14.92 7.25 -11.99
C LYS A 150 14.94 6.52 -10.65
N LEU A 151 13.77 6.37 -10.04
CA LEU A 151 13.55 5.75 -8.75
C LEU A 151 12.24 4.96 -8.78
N ILE A 152 12.26 3.74 -8.24
CA ILE A 152 11.05 2.95 -7.98
C ILE A 152 10.89 2.82 -6.46
N ILE A 153 9.82 3.39 -5.93
CA ILE A 153 9.44 3.28 -4.52
C ILE A 153 8.34 2.23 -4.41
N TRP A 154 8.51 1.26 -3.50
CA TRP A 154 7.53 0.23 -3.20
C TRP A 154 7.20 0.20 -1.72
N ASP A 155 6.03 0.72 -1.35
CA ASP A 155 5.54 0.74 0.03
C ASP A 155 4.78 -0.53 0.43
N GLU A 156 4.76 -0.82 1.72
CA GLU A 156 4.24 -2.07 2.29
C GLU A 156 4.90 -3.32 1.71
N ALA A 157 6.19 -3.24 1.39
CA ALA A 157 6.96 -4.34 0.80
C ALA A 157 6.93 -5.65 1.63
N PRO A 158 6.95 -5.64 2.99
CA PRO A 158 6.85 -6.86 3.79
C PRO A 158 5.61 -7.70 3.53
N MET A 159 4.49 -7.09 3.12
CA MET A 159 3.24 -7.79 2.81
C MET A 159 3.28 -8.52 1.46
N THR A 160 4.24 -8.20 0.60
CA THR A 160 4.35 -8.78 -0.73
C THR A 160 5.15 -10.09 -0.72
N HIS A 161 4.58 -11.13 -1.34
CA HIS A 161 5.28 -12.40 -1.55
C HIS A 161 6.56 -12.19 -2.36
N ALA A 162 7.67 -12.80 -1.94
CA ALA A 162 8.96 -12.48 -2.52
C ALA A 162 9.10 -12.76 -4.03
N TYR A 163 8.35 -13.73 -4.54
CA TYR A 163 8.22 -14.01 -5.98
C TYR A 163 7.76 -12.81 -6.81
N ALA A 164 6.98 -11.87 -6.26
CA ALA A 164 6.62 -10.64 -6.96
C ALA A 164 7.85 -9.77 -7.23
N PHE A 165 8.71 -9.57 -6.21
CA PHE A 165 9.98 -8.85 -6.39
C PHE A 165 10.91 -9.57 -7.36
N GLN A 166 10.95 -10.90 -7.32
CA GLN A 166 11.74 -11.69 -8.28
C GLN A 166 11.21 -11.58 -9.71
N ALA A 167 9.88 -11.50 -9.89
CA ALA A 167 9.28 -11.27 -11.22
C ALA A 167 9.65 -9.89 -11.77
N VAL A 168 9.60 -8.85 -10.94
CA VAL A 168 10.02 -7.48 -11.31
C VAL A 168 11.53 -7.41 -11.53
N ASP A 169 12.33 -8.08 -10.71
CA ASP A 169 13.76 -8.18 -10.92
C ASP A 169 14.06 -8.90 -12.25
N ARG A 170 13.41 -10.03 -12.57
CA ARG A 170 13.54 -10.68 -13.89
C ARG A 170 13.15 -9.78 -15.06
N LEU A 171 12.12 -8.95 -14.91
CA LEU A 171 11.71 -7.98 -15.92
C LEU A 171 12.81 -6.94 -16.20
N LEU A 172 13.51 -6.48 -15.16
CA LEU A 172 14.47 -5.37 -15.27
C LEU A 172 15.93 -5.84 -15.40
N ARG A 173 16.23 -7.07 -14.98
CA ARG A 173 17.59 -7.57 -14.82
C ARG A 173 18.24 -7.82 -16.18
N VAL A 174 19.34 -7.09 -16.39
CA VAL A 174 20.31 -7.37 -17.46
C VAL A 174 21.53 -8.09 -16.89
N ARG A 175 22.27 -7.43 -15.98
CA ARG A 175 23.44 -8.00 -15.29
C ARG A 175 23.39 -7.88 -13.77
N HIS A 176 22.69 -6.87 -13.26
CA HIS A 176 22.58 -6.55 -11.85
C HIS A 176 21.12 -6.60 -11.40
N PRO A 177 20.86 -6.77 -10.09
CA PRO A 177 19.51 -6.68 -9.54
C PRO A 177 18.76 -5.46 -10.07
N PHE A 178 17.52 -5.68 -10.51
CA PHE A 178 16.65 -4.65 -11.08
C PHE A 178 17.27 -3.79 -12.19
N GLY A 179 18.28 -4.30 -12.90
CA GLY A 179 18.93 -3.56 -13.98
C GLY A 179 19.69 -2.30 -13.53
N ARG A 180 20.12 -2.24 -12.26
CA ARG A 180 20.72 -1.05 -11.62
C ARG A 180 19.78 0.16 -11.46
N LYS A 181 18.48 -0.01 -11.66
CA LYS A 181 17.54 1.03 -11.24
C LYS A 181 17.61 1.21 -9.73
N THR A 182 17.47 2.45 -9.28
CA THR A 182 17.36 2.73 -7.85
C THR A 182 16.00 2.25 -7.37
N ILE A 183 16.01 1.27 -6.46
CA ILE A 183 14.82 0.71 -5.84
C ILE A 183 14.83 1.06 -4.37
N LEU A 184 13.75 1.66 -3.89
CA LEU A 184 13.48 1.86 -2.47
C LEU A 184 12.26 1.02 -2.08
N LEU A 185 12.50 -0.14 -1.52
CA LEU A 185 11.46 -0.88 -0.81
C LEU A 185 11.26 -0.24 0.55
N GLY A 186 10.07 -0.28 1.11
CA GLY A 186 9.90 0.10 2.50
C GLY A 186 8.65 -0.45 3.12
N GLY A 187 8.61 -0.35 4.45
CA GLY A 187 7.60 -0.99 5.27
C GLY A 187 8.16 -1.33 6.64
N ASP A 188 7.46 -2.22 7.32
CA ASP A 188 7.80 -2.68 8.66
C ASP A 188 7.52 -4.18 8.76
N PHE A 189 8.55 -4.98 9.05
CA PHE A 189 8.41 -6.43 9.19
C PHE A 189 7.69 -6.84 10.50
N GLN A 190 7.45 -5.89 11.41
CA GLN A 190 6.60 -6.09 12.58
C GLN A 190 5.10 -6.00 12.24
N GLN A 191 4.77 -5.58 11.01
CA GLN A 191 3.40 -5.54 10.49
C GLN A 191 3.04 -6.83 9.74
N ILE A 192 2.09 -6.72 8.80
CA ILE A 192 1.52 -7.86 8.09
C ILE A 192 2.53 -8.44 7.10
N LEU A 193 2.81 -9.73 7.24
CA LEU A 193 3.63 -10.52 6.32
C LEU A 193 2.79 -11.08 5.16
N PRO A 194 3.39 -11.72 4.14
CA PRO A 194 2.65 -12.19 2.98
C PRO A 194 1.61 -13.25 3.35
N VAL A 195 0.39 -13.07 2.85
CA VAL A 195 -0.71 -14.03 3.05
C VAL A 195 -0.48 -15.25 2.18
N ILE A 196 -0.31 -16.41 2.81
CA ILE A 196 -0.21 -17.71 2.13
C ILE A 196 -1.45 -18.52 2.49
N LEU A 197 -2.37 -18.67 1.53
CA LEU A 197 -3.59 -19.46 1.73
C LEU A 197 -3.22 -20.89 2.13
N HIS A 198 -3.75 -21.35 3.26
CA HIS A 198 -3.45 -22.66 3.85
C HIS A 198 -1.96 -22.89 4.16
N GLY A 199 -1.15 -21.83 4.24
CA GLY A 199 0.26 -21.90 4.57
C GLY A 199 0.52 -21.93 6.08
N SER A 200 1.64 -22.54 6.47
CA SER A 200 2.13 -22.47 7.84
C SER A 200 2.83 -21.14 8.12
N ARG A 201 3.01 -20.80 9.40
CA ARG A 201 3.82 -19.64 9.82
C ARG A 201 5.23 -19.66 9.21
N ALA A 202 5.84 -20.85 9.13
CA ALA A 202 7.16 -21.02 8.54
C ALA A 202 7.15 -20.69 7.04
N LEU A 203 6.10 -21.07 6.31
CA LEU A 203 5.94 -20.71 4.90
C LEU A 203 5.78 -19.20 4.72
N THR A 204 4.93 -18.54 5.52
CA THR A 204 4.80 -17.08 5.47
C THR A 204 6.13 -16.36 5.69
N VAL A 205 6.91 -16.78 6.69
CA VAL A 205 8.25 -16.22 6.93
C VAL A 205 9.19 -16.50 5.76
N ALA A 206 9.22 -17.73 5.23
CA ALA A 206 10.06 -18.08 4.09
C ALA A 206 9.71 -17.30 2.81
N SER A 207 8.44 -16.91 2.66
CA SER A 207 7.94 -16.09 1.56
C SER A 207 8.28 -14.61 1.65
N CYS A 208 8.82 -14.13 2.77
CA CYS A 208 9.23 -12.75 2.95
C CYS A 208 10.51 -12.44 2.16
N ILE A 209 10.62 -11.22 1.60
CA ILE A 209 11.80 -10.84 0.81
C ILE A 209 13.11 -10.94 1.62
N ASN A 210 13.09 -10.63 2.92
CA ASN A 210 14.26 -10.71 3.79
C ASN A 210 14.78 -12.14 4.04
N ARG A 211 14.04 -13.16 3.60
CA ARG A 211 14.47 -14.57 3.59
C ARG A 211 14.97 -15.04 2.23
N GLN A 212 14.95 -14.19 1.21
CA GLN A 212 15.34 -14.54 -0.16
C GLN A 212 16.73 -14.05 -0.52
N PRO A 213 17.42 -14.69 -1.50
CA PRO A 213 18.74 -14.26 -1.96
C PRO A 213 18.82 -12.79 -2.40
N LEU A 214 17.73 -12.27 -2.98
CA LEU A 214 17.63 -10.88 -3.44
C LEU A 214 17.88 -9.87 -2.31
N TRP A 215 17.55 -10.23 -1.06
CA TRP A 215 17.79 -9.39 0.11
C TRP A 215 19.26 -9.06 0.36
N ARG A 216 20.19 -9.92 -0.06
CA ARG A 216 21.63 -9.67 0.09
C ARG A 216 22.10 -8.43 -0.64
N HIS A 217 21.32 -7.96 -1.61
CA HIS A 217 21.57 -6.73 -2.34
C HIS A 217 20.91 -5.51 -1.70
N MET A 218 20.10 -5.64 -0.65
CA MET A 218 19.42 -4.52 -0.02
C MET A 218 20.32 -3.84 1.02
N HIS A 219 20.45 -2.53 0.93
CA HIS A 219 20.97 -1.71 2.02
C HIS A 219 19.82 -1.20 2.87
N VAL A 220 19.85 -1.51 4.17
CA VAL A 220 18.76 -1.18 5.09
C VAL A 220 19.01 0.20 5.69
N LEU A 221 18.11 1.13 5.41
CA LEU A 221 18.04 2.46 6.02
C LEU A 221 16.99 2.39 7.13
N THR A 222 17.34 2.74 8.37
CA THR A 222 16.43 2.59 9.52
C THR A 222 15.99 3.94 10.07
N LEU A 223 14.68 4.12 10.24
CA LEU A 223 14.08 5.24 10.97
C LEU A 223 13.64 4.75 12.34
N THR A 224 14.09 5.41 13.40
CA THR A 224 13.78 5.03 14.79
C THR A 224 12.94 6.07 15.51
N THR A 225 13.04 7.33 15.09
CA THR A 225 12.34 8.43 15.75
C THR A 225 10.84 8.40 15.43
N ASN A 226 10.00 8.19 16.45
CA ASN A 226 8.54 8.31 16.30
C ASN A 226 8.14 9.80 16.19
N MET A 227 7.49 10.16 15.09
CA MET A 227 7.09 11.52 14.75
C MET A 227 5.57 11.73 14.87
N ARG A 228 4.81 10.67 15.20
CA ARG A 228 3.35 10.70 15.26
C ARG A 228 2.82 10.72 16.70
N ALA A 229 3.49 10.00 17.60
CA ALA A 229 3.07 9.93 18.99
C ALA A 229 3.20 11.29 19.67
N LEU A 230 2.15 11.69 20.39
CA LEU A 230 2.17 12.89 21.21
C LEU A 230 3.04 12.68 22.47
N PRO A 231 3.51 13.76 23.14
CA PRO A 231 4.36 13.64 24.32
C PRO A 231 3.76 12.79 25.45
N ASP A 232 2.44 12.80 25.61
CA ASP A 232 1.68 12.01 26.57
C ASP A 232 1.44 10.56 26.14
N GLU A 233 1.62 10.24 24.85
CA GLU A 233 1.46 8.90 24.29
C GLU A 233 2.76 8.08 24.27
N GLN A 234 3.88 8.63 24.74
CA GLN A 234 5.19 7.98 24.67
C GLN A 234 5.23 6.61 25.35
N HIS A 235 4.51 6.45 26.47
CA HIS A 235 4.41 5.16 27.16
C HIS A 235 3.69 4.11 26.31
N PHE A 236 2.60 4.50 25.65
CA PHE A 236 1.85 3.61 24.77
C PHE A 236 2.66 3.28 23.51
N ALA A 237 3.34 4.27 22.92
CA ALA A 237 4.23 4.05 21.79
C ALA A 237 5.36 3.07 22.14
N LYS A 238 5.97 3.20 23.33
CA LYS A 238 6.97 2.24 23.82
C LYS A 238 6.39 0.84 23.99
N TRP A 239 5.20 0.72 24.59
CA TRP A 239 4.52 -0.56 24.73
C TRP A 239 4.24 -1.23 23.36
N LEU A 240 3.81 -0.45 22.35
CA LEU A 240 3.63 -0.96 20.99
C LEU A 240 4.93 -1.52 20.39
N PHE A 241 6.06 -0.86 20.63
CA PHE A 241 7.37 -1.39 20.21
C PHE A 241 7.70 -2.71 20.90
N GLU A 242 7.47 -2.81 22.22
CA GLU A 242 7.70 -4.05 22.97
C GLU A 242 6.84 -5.21 22.46
N VAL A 243 5.59 -4.93 22.06
CA VAL A 243 4.70 -5.91 21.41
C VAL A 243 5.24 -6.31 20.04
N GLY A 244 5.64 -5.35 19.21
CA GLY A 244 6.19 -5.59 17.87
C GLY A 244 7.50 -6.38 17.86
N ASP A 245 8.36 -6.14 18.86
CA ASP A 245 9.63 -6.87 19.06
C ASP A 245 9.43 -8.23 19.76
N GLY A 246 8.21 -8.52 20.23
CA GLY A 246 7.89 -9.75 20.97
C GLY A 246 8.49 -9.81 22.37
N THR A 247 8.90 -8.66 22.93
CA THR A 247 9.49 -8.57 24.28
C THR A 247 8.46 -8.34 25.37
N ASN A 248 7.21 -7.98 25.01
CA ASN A 248 6.10 -7.83 25.94
C ASN A 248 5.61 -9.16 26.57
N GLY A 249 6.07 -10.30 26.05
CA GLY A 249 5.65 -11.63 26.49
C GLY A 249 4.56 -12.25 25.62
N THR A 250 4.30 -13.54 25.85
CA THR A 250 3.26 -14.31 25.16
C THR A 250 2.44 -15.11 26.18
N PRO A 251 1.14 -14.81 26.39
CA PRO A 251 0.32 -13.82 25.66
C PRO A 251 0.72 -12.36 25.95
N VAL A 252 0.39 -11.46 25.02
CA VAL A 252 0.61 -10.01 25.16
C VAL A 252 -0.23 -9.48 26.32
N THR A 253 0.39 -8.64 27.18
CA THR A 253 -0.32 -7.98 28.28
C THR A 253 -0.84 -6.62 27.82
N LEU A 254 -2.16 -6.48 27.77
CA LEU A 254 -2.81 -5.22 27.36
C LEU A 254 -2.81 -4.19 28.51
N PRO A 255 -2.49 -2.92 28.24
CA PRO A 255 -2.67 -1.82 29.18
C PRO A 255 -4.13 -1.70 29.63
N SER A 256 -4.35 -1.23 30.86
CA SER A 256 -5.70 -1.09 31.43
C SER A 256 -6.64 -0.20 30.60
N HIS A 257 -6.11 0.81 29.92
CA HIS A 257 -6.88 1.73 29.07
C HIS A 257 -7.29 1.12 27.72
N CYS A 258 -6.78 -0.06 27.35
CA CYS A 258 -7.19 -0.78 26.14
C CYS A 258 -8.45 -1.63 26.35
N PHE A 259 -8.89 -1.83 27.59
CA PHE A 259 -10.12 -2.57 27.87
C PHE A 259 -11.33 -1.67 27.62
N PRO A 260 -12.29 -2.11 26.78
CA PRO A 260 -13.45 -1.30 26.47
C PRO A 260 -14.41 -1.25 27.66
N VAL A 261 -15.18 -0.16 27.75
CA VAL A 261 -16.26 0.00 28.74
C VAL A 261 -17.48 -0.81 28.30
N HIS A 262 -17.75 -0.86 26.99
CA HIS A 262 -18.83 -1.61 26.38
C HIS A 262 -18.29 -2.79 25.55
N SER A 263 -18.91 -3.96 25.67
CA SER A 263 -18.54 -5.13 24.87
C SER A 263 -18.91 -4.98 23.39
N ASP A 264 -19.97 -4.23 23.10
CA ASP A 264 -20.36 -3.89 21.73
C ASP A 264 -19.48 -2.74 21.20
N PRO A 265 -18.67 -2.96 20.16
CA PRO A 265 -17.82 -1.92 19.60
C PRO A 265 -18.63 -0.77 18.97
N ILE A 266 -19.86 -1.02 18.49
CA ILE A 266 -20.72 0.02 17.95
C ILE A 266 -21.18 0.93 19.09
N GLN A 267 -21.72 0.38 20.17
CA GLN A 267 -22.06 1.16 21.36
C GLN A 267 -20.83 1.90 21.93
N GLN A 268 -19.67 1.25 21.99
CA GLN A 268 -18.44 1.85 22.51
C GLN A 268 -17.99 3.08 21.71
N LEU A 269 -18.14 3.05 20.38
CA LEU A 269 -17.61 4.08 19.50
C LEU A 269 -18.65 5.11 19.02
N TYR A 270 -19.92 4.71 18.92
CA TYR A 270 -21.01 5.51 18.36
C TYR A 270 -22.16 5.74 19.35
N GLY A 271 -22.08 5.27 20.59
CA GLY A 271 -23.17 5.39 21.58
C GLY A 271 -23.53 6.82 21.99
N ASP A 272 -22.68 7.80 21.67
CA ASP A 272 -22.91 9.24 21.85
C ASP A 272 -23.61 9.91 20.67
N LEU A 273 -23.82 9.19 19.54
CA LEU A 273 -24.46 9.74 18.35
C LEU A 273 -25.94 9.36 18.27
N ASP A 274 -26.72 10.29 17.71
CA ASP A 274 -28.07 10.03 17.24
C ASP A 274 -28.05 9.75 15.74
N PHE A 275 -28.19 8.47 15.37
CA PHE A 275 -28.17 8.03 13.96
C PHE A 275 -29.31 8.61 13.11
N SER A 276 -30.39 9.12 13.72
CA SER A 276 -31.49 9.74 12.98
C SER A 276 -31.12 11.14 12.43
N THR A 277 -30.10 11.77 13.01
CA THR A 277 -29.66 13.13 12.65
C THR A 277 -28.16 13.22 12.36
N VAL A 278 -27.47 12.06 12.31
CA VAL A 278 -26.01 12.00 12.15
C VAL A 278 -25.57 12.54 10.79
N ILE A 279 -24.48 13.32 10.81
CA ILE A 279 -23.84 13.84 9.59
C ILE A 279 -22.53 13.12 9.27
N PHE A 280 -22.11 13.20 8.01
CA PHE A 280 -20.92 12.52 7.50
C PHE A 280 -19.64 12.87 8.30
N GLU A 281 -19.49 14.12 8.70
CA GLU A 281 -18.34 14.62 9.46
C GLU A 281 -18.19 13.91 10.83
N GLN A 282 -19.31 13.57 11.47
CA GLN A 282 -19.30 12.85 12.74
C GLN A 282 -18.89 11.38 12.56
N LEU A 283 -19.30 10.75 11.47
CA LEU A 283 -18.98 9.34 11.17
C LEU A 283 -17.54 9.18 10.66
N SER A 284 -17.08 10.08 9.79
CA SER A 284 -15.78 9.99 9.09
C SER A 284 -14.55 10.05 10.00
N THR A 285 -14.72 10.50 11.25
CA THR A 285 -13.63 10.56 12.25
C THR A 285 -13.50 9.28 13.07
N ARG A 286 -14.35 8.27 12.82
CA ARG A 286 -14.48 7.06 13.64
C ARG A 286 -14.30 5.82 12.77
N ALA A 287 -13.58 4.83 13.27
CA ALA A 287 -13.39 3.56 12.57
C ALA A 287 -13.38 2.38 13.56
N ILE A 288 -14.04 1.29 13.18
CA ILE A 288 -13.93 -0.01 13.83
C ILE A 288 -13.09 -0.91 12.92
N LEU A 289 -12.06 -1.55 13.47
CA LEU A 289 -11.26 -2.54 12.77
C LEU A 289 -11.66 -3.94 13.26
N SER A 290 -11.91 -4.85 12.32
CA SER A 290 -12.19 -6.26 12.61
C SER A 290 -11.14 -7.17 11.95
N VAL A 291 -11.07 -8.41 12.43
CA VAL A 291 -10.10 -9.40 11.93
C VAL A 291 -10.53 -9.99 10.60
N THR A 292 -11.84 -10.12 10.37
CA THR A 292 -12.40 -10.75 9.17
C THR A 292 -13.28 -9.77 8.40
N ASN A 293 -13.33 -9.97 7.08
CA ASN A 293 -14.22 -9.20 6.21
C ASN A 293 -15.69 -9.45 6.55
N GLU A 294 -16.05 -10.65 7.01
CA GLU A 294 -17.42 -10.99 7.42
C GLU A 294 -17.85 -10.15 8.62
N ASP A 295 -17.02 -10.10 9.68
CA ASP A 295 -17.29 -9.25 10.85
C ASP A 295 -17.33 -7.77 10.46
N SER A 296 -16.42 -7.33 9.57
CA SER A 296 -16.40 -5.94 9.11
C SER A 296 -17.68 -5.58 8.39
N LEU A 297 -18.16 -6.45 7.50
CA LEU A 297 -19.37 -6.22 6.74
C LEU A 297 -20.59 -6.21 7.67
N HIS A 298 -20.66 -7.15 8.61
CA HIS A 298 -21.74 -7.23 9.58
C HIS A 298 -21.83 -5.96 10.45
N LEU A 299 -20.68 -5.45 10.92
CA LEU A 299 -20.62 -4.18 11.66
C LEU A 299 -21.05 -3.00 10.79
N ASN A 300 -20.59 -2.95 9.53
CA ASN A 300 -20.98 -1.90 8.60
C ASN A 300 -22.50 -1.89 8.37
N GLU A 301 -23.13 -3.05 8.16
CA GLU A 301 -24.58 -3.17 8.02
C GLU A 301 -25.33 -2.66 9.26
N GLN A 302 -24.86 -3.02 10.46
CA GLN A 302 -25.47 -2.56 11.71
C GLN A 302 -25.39 -1.04 11.89
N VAL A 303 -24.28 -0.41 11.51
CA VAL A 303 -24.08 1.05 11.59
C VAL A 303 -24.88 1.79 10.52
N LEU A 304 -25.01 1.22 9.32
CA LEU A 304 -25.72 1.86 8.20
C LEU A 304 -27.25 1.77 8.33
N LYS A 305 -27.78 0.65 8.85
CA LYS A 305 -29.22 0.39 8.96
C LYS A 305 -30.05 1.49 9.66
N PRO A 306 -29.61 2.13 10.76
CA PRO A 306 -30.40 3.17 11.42
C PRO A 306 -30.31 4.56 10.75
N ILE A 307 -29.47 4.75 9.73
CA ILE A 307 -29.27 6.04 9.07
C ILE A 307 -30.44 6.29 8.08
N PRO A 308 -31.19 7.40 8.20
CA PRO A 308 -32.36 7.67 7.36
C PRO A 308 -31.94 8.23 5.99
N THR A 309 -31.49 7.35 5.09
CA THR A 309 -31.11 7.68 3.71
C THR A 309 -31.78 6.76 2.71
N ASP A 310 -31.91 7.22 1.46
CA ASP A 310 -32.39 6.37 0.36
C ASP A 310 -31.36 5.26 0.05
N GLU A 311 -31.77 4.00 0.20
CA GLU A 311 -30.93 2.85 -0.11
C GLU A 311 -30.88 2.60 -1.62
N VAL A 312 -29.67 2.41 -2.15
CA VAL A 312 -29.47 2.00 -3.55
C VAL A 312 -28.71 0.68 -3.56
N THR A 313 -29.35 -0.39 -4.04
CA THR A 313 -28.74 -1.71 -4.16
C THR A 313 -28.08 -1.87 -5.53
N TYR A 314 -26.77 -2.16 -5.54
CA TYR A 314 -26.02 -2.51 -6.74
C TYR A 314 -25.79 -4.03 -6.80
N THR A 315 -26.34 -4.70 -7.80
CA THR A 315 -26.19 -6.15 -7.97
C THR A 315 -25.00 -6.49 -8.87
N SER A 316 -24.19 -7.46 -8.48
CA SER A 316 -23.10 -7.97 -9.33
C SER A 316 -23.66 -8.87 -10.44
N VAL A 317 -22.97 -8.87 -11.58
CA VAL A 317 -23.20 -9.84 -12.67
C VAL A 317 -21.95 -10.70 -12.79
N ASP A 318 -22.04 -11.93 -12.31
CA ASP A 318 -20.96 -12.89 -12.39
C ASP A 318 -21.05 -13.69 -13.68
N SER A 319 -19.90 -13.94 -14.32
CA SER A 319 -19.82 -14.82 -15.49
C SER A 319 -18.61 -15.74 -15.35
N ILE A 320 -18.74 -16.95 -15.89
CA ILE A 320 -17.62 -17.89 -15.98
C ILE A 320 -17.05 -17.91 -17.39
N VAL A 321 -15.73 -17.91 -17.47
CA VAL A 321 -15.01 -18.22 -18.71
C VAL A 321 -14.74 -19.72 -18.69
N THR A 322 -15.54 -20.46 -19.46
CA THR A 322 -15.47 -21.91 -19.64
C THR A 322 -15.56 -22.24 -21.13
N ASP A 323 -14.88 -23.31 -21.53
CA ASP A 323 -14.90 -23.89 -22.87
C ASP A 323 -16.14 -24.79 -23.07
N ASP A 324 -16.82 -25.18 -21.99
CA ASP A 324 -18.05 -25.99 -22.02
C ASP A 324 -19.31 -25.11 -21.84
N PRO A 325 -20.20 -25.02 -22.83
CA PRO A 325 -21.48 -24.31 -22.71
C PRO A 325 -22.38 -24.79 -21.56
N ALA A 326 -22.30 -26.07 -21.16
CA ALA A 326 -23.14 -26.66 -20.11
C ALA A 326 -22.77 -26.16 -18.69
N ASP A 327 -21.51 -25.77 -18.48
CA ASP A 327 -21.05 -25.19 -17.22
C ASP A 327 -21.68 -23.82 -16.96
N ARG A 328 -21.99 -23.06 -18.03
CA ARG A 328 -22.62 -21.73 -17.91
C ARG A 328 -24.03 -21.83 -17.34
N SER A 329 -24.76 -22.88 -17.68
CA SER A 329 -26.11 -23.15 -17.17
C SER A 329 -26.12 -23.65 -15.72
N ASN A 330 -25.00 -24.21 -15.23
CA ASN A 330 -24.88 -24.77 -13.89
C ASN A 330 -24.17 -23.83 -12.90
N PHE A 331 -23.75 -22.65 -13.35
CA PHE A 331 -23.08 -21.69 -12.48
C PHE A 331 -24.07 -21.03 -11.53
N ILE A 332 -23.85 -21.21 -10.23
CA ILE A 332 -24.54 -20.47 -9.16
C ILE A 332 -23.64 -19.30 -8.77
N PRO A 333 -24.00 -18.03 -9.11
CA PRO A 333 -23.25 -16.87 -8.67
C PRO A 333 -23.10 -16.87 -7.15
N ARG A 334 -21.88 -16.67 -6.65
CA ARG A 334 -21.70 -16.43 -5.21
C ARG A 334 -22.14 -14.99 -4.94
N ARG A 335 -23.19 -14.82 -4.14
CA ARG A 335 -23.51 -13.51 -3.58
C ARG A 335 -22.29 -13.01 -2.81
N ILE A 336 -21.70 -11.93 -3.29
CA ILE A 336 -20.85 -11.08 -2.46
C ILE A 336 -21.84 -10.07 -1.88
N SER A 337 -22.19 -10.27 -0.62
CA SER A 337 -22.88 -9.27 0.21
C SER A 337 -21.94 -8.10 0.49
#